data_AF-A0A0N1IBI1-F1
#
_entry.id   AF-A0A0N1IBI1-F1
#
_cell.length_a   1.000
_cell.length_b   1.000
_cell.length_c   1.000
_cell.angle_alpha   90.00
_cell.angle_beta   90.00
_cell.angle_gamma   90.00
#
_symmetry.space_group_name_H-M   'P 1'
#
loop_
_entity.id
_entity.type
_entity.pdbx_description
1 polymer ?
#
loop_
_entity_poly.entity_id
_entity_poly.type
_entity_poly.pdbx_seq_one_letter_code
_entity_poly.pdbx_strand_id
1 'polypeptide(L)'
;MVGPPDPVSNLRRIVFKQPNDETKLEKKYRELRMDVQEWNQKFWTQHNSSFFQEREEYLKQNLPEGKQTLTADEMSVFYKSFLDKNWKAHLTYNLQWYKKNITLLKLAIQVRIRRLLKLKD
;
A
#
# COMPACT_ATOMS: atom_id res chain seq x y z
N MET A 1 2.62 -20.57 7.46
CA MET A 1 3.77 -19.66 7.68
C MET A 1 3.49 -18.37 6.94
N VAL A 2 3.73 -17.22 7.58
CA VAL A 2 3.55 -15.91 6.93
C VAL A 2 4.87 -15.53 6.26
N GLY A 3 4.84 -15.26 4.95
CA GLY A 3 6.04 -14.87 4.20
C GLY A 3 6.59 -13.50 4.62
N PRO A 4 7.85 -13.20 4.27
CA PRO A 4 8.43 -11.88 4.50
C PRO A 4 7.65 -10.80 3.73
N PRO A 5 7.69 -9.53 4.19
CA PRO A 5 7.19 -8.40 3.40
C PRO A 5 7.93 -8.30 2.06
N ASP A 6 7.30 -7.65 1.08
CA ASP A 6 7.97 -7.25 -0.15
C ASP A 6 9.17 -6.32 0.17
N PRO A 7 10.36 -6.55 -0.41
CA PRO A 7 11.56 -5.82 -0.04
C PRO A 7 11.55 -4.34 -0.45
N VAL A 8 10.68 -3.93 -1.38
CA VAL A 8 10.61 -2.55 -1.87
C VAL A 8 9.41 -1.83 -1.26
N SER A 9 8.20 -2.38 -1.43
CA SER A 9 6.98 -1.74 -0.92
C SER A 9 6.82 -1.89 0.59
N ASN A 10 7.53 -2.82 1.22
CA ASN A 10 7.37 -3.23 2.63
C ASN A 10 5.97 -3.77 2.96
N LEU A 11 5.14 -4.06 1.94
CA LEU A 11 3.81 -4.61 2.12
C LEU A 11 3.83 -6.14 1.99
N ARG A 12 3.01 -6.82 2.81
CA ARG A 12 2.84 -8.26 2.70
C ARG A 12 2.05 -8.63 1.44
N ARG A 13 2.48 -9.69 0.75
CA ARG A 13 1.71 -10.29 -0.35
C ARG A 13 0.45 -10.96 0.21
N ILE A 14 -0.69 -10.69 -0.41
CA ILE A 14 -1.96 -11.34 -0.10
C ILE A 14 -2.31 -12.28 -1.25
N VAL A 15 -2.59 -13.55 -0.93
CA VAL A 15 -3.08 -14.54 -1.88
C VAL A 15 -4.57 -14.70 -1.68
N PHE A 16 -5.35 -14.43 -2.73
CA PHE A 16 -6.81 -14.55 -2.69
C PHE A 16 -7.21 -15.94 -3.19
N LYS A 17 -7.82 -16.75 -2.31
CA LYS A 17 -8.40 -18.03 -2.71
C LYS A 17 -9.61 -17.78 -3.61
N GLN A 18 -9.65 -18.45 -4.76
CA GLN A 18 -10.83 -18.53 -5.61
C GLN A 18 -11.63 -19.80 -5.23
N PRO A 19 -12.86 -19.67 -4.72
CA PRO A 19 -13.76 -20.81 -4.53
C PRO A 19 -14.25 -21.39 -5.86
N ASN A 20 -14.57 -22.68 -5.89
CA ASN A 20 -15.12 -23.33 -7.09
C ASN A 20 -16.59 -22.96 -7.34
N ASP A 21 -17.33 -22.66 -6.27
CA ASP A 21 -18.75 -22.30 -6.23
C ASP A 21 -18.98 -20.79 -6.11
N GLU A 22 -18.02 -19.99 -6.59
CA GLU A 22 -18.04 -18.53 -6.45
C GLU A 22 -19.20 -17.88 -7.22
N THR A 23 -20.04 -17.13 -6.50
CA THR A 23 -21.11 -16.33 -7.11
C THR A 23 -20.55 -15.18 -7.94
N LYS A 24 -21.33 -14.62 -8.87
CA LYS A 24 -20.93 -13.43 -9.65
C LYS A 24 -20.54 -12.26 -8.74
N LEU A 25 -21.26 -12.09 -7.63
CA LEU A 25 -20.98 -11.03 -6.66
C LEU A 25 -19.69 -11.30 -5.87
N GLU A 26 -19.43 -12.55 -5.48
CA GLU A 26 -18.20 -12.95 -4.81
C GLU A 26 -16.98 -12.79 -5.71
N LYS A 27 -17.09 -13.20 -6.97
CA LYS A 27 -16.05 -13.00 -7.99
C LYS A 27 -15.71 -11.52 -8.13
N LYS A 28 -16.72 -10.67 -8.29
CA LYS A 28 -16.55 -9.22 -8.36
C LYS A 28 -15.88 -8.66 -7.10
N TYR A 29 -16.26 -9.14 -5.92
CA TYR A 29 -15.65 -8.73 -4.66
C TYR A 29 -14.17 -9.15 -4.59
N ARG A 30 -13.84 -10.40 -4.95
CA ARG A 30 -12.48 -10.91 -4.97
C ARG A 30 -11.60 -10.15 -5.96
N GLU A 31 -12.06 -9.95 -7.18
CA GLU A 31 -11.35 -9.19 -8.23
C GLU A 31 -11.07 -7.76 -7.77
N LEU A 32 -12.09 -7.06 -7.23
CA LEU A 32 -11.87 -5.70 -6.73
C LEU A 32 -10.88 -5.64 -5.57
N ARG A 33 -10.85 -6.66 -4.69
CA ARG A 33 -9.82 -6.74 -3.63
C ARG A 33 -8.41 -6.92 -4.21
N MET A 34 -8.28 -7.75 -5.24
CA MET A 34 -7.02 -7.96 -5.95
C MET A 34 -6.53 -6.64 -6.56
N ASP A 35 -7.41 -5.93 -7.27
CA ASP A 35 -7.09 -4.64 -7.90
C ASP A 35 -6.67 -3.59 -6.88
N VAL A 36 -7.38 -3.49 -5.76
CA VAL A 36 -7.05 -2.54 -4.68
C VAL A 36 -5.70 -2.90 -4.04
N GLN A 37 -5.41 -4.19 -3.86
CA GLN A 37 -4.13 -4.65 -3.32
C GLN A 37 -2.98 -4.38 -4.30
N GLU A 38 -3.17 -4.61 -5.60
CA GLU A 38 -2.17 -4.32 -6.62
C GLU A 38 -1.91 -2.81 -6.73
N TRP A 39 -2.95 -2.00 -6.70
CA TRP A 39 -2.84 -0.54 -6.67
C TRP A 39 -2.04 -0.05 -5.45
N ASN A 40 -2.32 -0.62 -4.27
CA ASN A 40 -1.61 -0.31 -3.03
C ASN A 40 -0.12 -0.68 -3.13
N GLN A 41 0.16 -1.89 -3.63
CA GLN A 41 1.52 -2.35 -3.88
C GLN A 41 2.28 -1.41 -4.82
N LYS A 42 1.70 -1.07 -5.97
CA LYS A 42 2.32 -0.15 -6.96
C LYS A 42 2.65 1.20 -6.35
N PHE A 43 1.73 1.79 -5.57
CA PHE A 43 1.98 3.08 -4.92
C PHE A 43 3.19 3.01 -3.97
N TRP A 44 3.21 2.03 -3.06
CA TRP A 44 4.30 1.93 -2.07
C TRP A 44 5.62 1.48 -2.68
N THR A 45 5.62 0.64 -3.72
CA THR A 45 6.84 0.34 -4.48
C THR A 45 7.43 1.63 -5.07
N GLN A 46 6.62 2.45 -5.75
CA GLN A 46 7.11 3.69 -6.35
C GLN A 46 7.58 4.68 -5.28
N HIS A 47 6.77 4.89 -4.24
CA HIS A 47 7.07 5.84 -3.18
C HIS A 47 8.35 5.47 -2.42
N ASN A 48 8.51 4.20 -2.04
CA ASN A 48 9.69 3.75 -1.30
C ASN A 48 10.94 3.77 -2.18
N SER A 49 10.84 3.41 -3.47
CA SER A 49 11.97 3.53 -4.40
C SER A 49 12.47 4.98 -4.47
N SER A 50 11.57 5.96 -4.62
CA SER A 50 11.95 7.37 -4.60
C SER A 50 12.53 7.79 -3.25
N PHE A 51 11.96 7.32 -2.13
CA PHE A 51 12.49 7.60 -0.80
C PHE A 51 13.94 7.12 -0.64
N PHE A 52 14.23 5.87 -1.01
CA PHE A 52 15.58 5.31 -0.88
C PHE A 52 16.57 6.04 -1.77
N GLN A 53 16.19 6.34 -3.02
CA GLN A 53 17.03 7.10 -3.93
C GLN A 53 17.34 8.51 -3.39
N GLU A 54 16.33 9.28 -3.02
CA GLU A 54 16.52 10.65 -2.52
C GLU A 54 17.29 10.66 -1.20
N ARG A 55 17.09 9.64 -0.34
CA ARG A 55 17.84 9.47 0.90
C ARG A 55 19.32 9.22 0.61
N GLU A 56 19.65 8.35 -0.33
CA GLU A 56 21.04 8.09 -0.72
C GLU A 56 21.72 9.32 -1.30
N GLU A 57 21.00 10.09 -2.14
CA GLU A 57 21.48 11.36 -2.67
C GLU A 57 21.74 12.37 -1.55
N TYR A 58 20.82 12.48 -0.59
CA TYR A 58 20.99 13.34 0.58
C TYR A 58 22.21 12.94 1.42
N LEU A 59 22.40 11.65 1.68
CA LEU A 59 23.57 11.15 2.40
C LEU A 59 24.87 11.48 1.66
N LYS A 60 24.94 11.26 0.34
CA LYS A 60 26.13 11.58 -0.45
C LYS A 60 26.52 13.05 -0.41
N GLN A 61 25.54 13.95 -0.33
CA GLN A 61 25.77 15.39 -0.32
C GLN A 61 26.11 15.96 1.06
N ASN A 62 25.61 15.33 2.13
CA ASN A 62 25.66 15.90 3.48
C ASN A 62 26.57 15.12 4.44
N LEU A 63 27.08 13.95 4.06
CA LEU A 63 27.96 13.14 4.92
C LEU A 63 29.39 13.74 4.94
N PRO A 64 29.88 14.21 6.10
CA PRO A 64 31.23 14.75 6.21
C PRO A 64 32.29 13.67 6.04
N GLU A 65 33.47 14.06 5.55
CA GLU A 65 34.64 13.18 5.51
C GLU A 65 34.93 12.62 6.91
N GLY A 66 35.02 11.28 7.01
CA GLY A 66 35.30 10.58 8.27
C GLY A 66 34.08 10.20 9.11
N LYS A 67 32.86 10.65 8.76
CA LYS A 67 31.62 10.15 9.38
C LYS A 67 31.01 9.00 8.57
N GLN A 68 30.54 7.96 9.25
CA GLN A 68 29.85 6.83 8.61
C GLN A 68 28.34 7.07 8.43
N THR A 69 27.72 7.87 9.31
CA THR A 69 26.28 8.17 9.28
C THR A 69 25.99 9.59 9.75
N LEU A 70 24.83 10.13 9.33
CA LEU A 70 24.25 11.35 9.86
C LEU A 70 23.50 11.06 11.18
N THR A 71 23.46 12.06 12.05
CA THR A 71 22.64 12.06 13.27
C THR A 71 21.15 12.14 12.93
N ALA A 72 20.30 11.84 13.91
CA ALA A 72 18.85 11.92 13.74
C ALA A 72 18.39 13.35 13.39
N ASP A 73 19.00 14.38 14.00
CA ASP A 73 18.65 15.78 13.75
C ASP A 73 19.04 16.21 12.33
N GLU A 74 20.23 15.82 11.86
CA GLU A 74 20.66 16.05 10.47
C GLU A 74 19.72 15.34 9.48
N MET A 75 19.35 14.08 9.75
CA MET A 75 18.40 13.33 8.92
C MET A 75 16.97 13.90 8.96
N SER A 76 16.58 14.58 10.04
CA SER A 76 15.22 15.13 10.18
C SER A 76 14.91 16.18 9.11
N VAL A 77 15.94 16.91 8.65
CA VAL A 77 15.83 17.89 7.56
C VAL A 77 15.41 17.20 6.27
N PHE A 78 16.04 16.07 5.94
CA PHE A 78 15.66 15.23 4.80
C PHE A 78 14.24 14.68 4.95
N TYR A 79 13.91 14.11 6.11
CA TYR A 79 12.59 13.52 6.31
C TYR A 79 11.48 14.57 6.15
N LYS A 80 11.67 15.75 6.72
CA LYS A 80 10.71 16.85 6.56
C LYS A 80 10.59 17.28 5.10
N SER A 81 11.70 17.51 4.39
CA SER A 81 11.65 17.96 2.99
C SER A 81 11.00 16.92 2.08
N PHE A 82 11.29 15.63 2.28
CA PHE A 82 10.67 14.55 1.53
C PHE A 82 9.16 14.47 1.81
N LEU A 83 8.73 14.59 3.06
CA LEU A 83 7.31 14.61 3.43
C LEU A 83 6.59 15.82 2.84
N ASP A 84 7.17 17.02 2.94
CA ASP A 84 6.61 18.26 2.39
C ASP A 84 6.43 18.14 0.86
N LYS A 85 7.43 17.60 0.16
CA LYS A 85 7.39 17.34 -1.29
C LYS A 85 6.30 16.33 -1.68
N ASN A 86 6.12 15.27 -0.90
CA ASN A 86 5.20 14.17 -1.21
C ASN A 86 3.80 14.33 -0.58
N TRP A 87 3.56 15.39 0.19
CA TRP A 87 2.32 15.60 0.93
C TRP A 87 1.05 15.43 0.09
N LYS A 88 0.99 16.07 -1.07
CA LYS A 88 -0.19 16.01 -1.97
C LYS A 88 -0.44 14.60 -2.49
N ALA A 89 0.63 13.87 -2.83
CA ALA A 89 0.54 12.50 -3.30
C ALA A 89 0.01 11.58 -2.19
N HIS A 90 0.54 11.72 -0.96
CA HIS A 90 0.08 10.98 0.22
C HIS A 90 -1.37 11.25 0.59
N LEU A 91 -1.79 12.53 0.57
CA LEU A 91 -3.18 12.90 0.82
C LEU A 91 -4.11 12.28 -0.23
N THR A 92 -3.73 12.35 -1.50
CA THR A 92 -4.50 11.77 -2.61
C THR A 92 -4.59 10.25 -2.47
N TYR A 93 -3.47 9.59 -2.15
CA TYR A 93 -3.43 8.16 -1.87
C TYR A 93 -4.37 7.78 -0.74
N ASN A 94 -4.31 8.46 0.41
CA ASN A 94 -5.16 8.16 1.56
C ASN A 94 -6.65 8.33 1.22
N LEU A 95 -7.02 9.40 0.52
CA LEU A 95 -8.39 9.62 0.08
C LEU A 95 -8.89 8.47 -0.82
N GLN A 96 -8.06 8.06 -1.80
CA GLN A 96 -8.39 6.95 -2.68
C GLN A 96 -8.46 5.62 -1.93
N TRP A 97 -7.56 5.40 -0.98
CA TRP A 97 -7.52 4.21 -0.14
C TRP A 97 -8.80 4.07 0.67
N TYR A 98 -9.26 5.14 1.34
CA TYR A 98 -10.53 5.12 2.07
C TYR A 98 -11.72 4.87 1.13
N LYS A 99 -11.79 5.55 -0.01
CA LYS A 99 -12.88 5.36 -0.99
C LYS A 99 -12.95 3.91 -1.48
N LYS A 100 -11.80 3.31 -1.82
CA LYS A 100 -11.70 1.91 -2.25
C LYS A 100 -12.13 0.96 -1.13
N ASN A 101 -11.66 1.17 0.10
CA ASN A 101 -12.01 0.30 1.24
C ASN A 101 -13.49 0.40 1.64
N ILE A 102 -14.10 1.59 1.59
CA ILE A 102 -15.55 1.75 1.81
C ILE A 102 -16.35 0.98 0.74
N THR A 103 -15.90 1.03 -0.52
CA THR A 103 -16.54 0.28 -1.61
C THR A 103 -16.43 -1.23 -1.39
N LEU A 104 -15.24 -1.70 -1.00
CA LEU A 104 -15.01 -3.10 -0.64
C LEU A 104 -15.84 -3.54 0.55
N LEU A 105 -15.98 -2.71 1.58
CA LEU A 105 -16.79 -3.00 2.76
C LEU A 105 -18.26 -3.19 2.39
N LYS A 106 -18.81 -2.31 1.55
CA LYS A 106 -20.19 -2.44 1.05
C LYS A 106 -20.39 -3.76 0.30
N LEU A 107 -19.47 -4.13 -0.60
CA LEU A 107 -19.54 -5.41 -1.31
C LEU A 107 -19.40 -6.61 -0.37
N ALA A 108 -18.51 -6.54 0.62
CA ALA A 108 -18.32 -7.60 1.60
C ALA A 108 -19.61 -7.87 2.39
N ILE A 109 -20.31 -6.80 2.81
CA ILE A 109 -21.60 -6.88 3.50
C ILE A 109 -22.64 -7.53 2.57
N GLN A 110 -22.74 -7.09 1.31
CA GLN A 110 -23.69 -7.66 0.35
C GLN A 110 -23.45 -9.16 0.10
N VAL A 111 -22.19 -9.56 -0.11
CA VAL A 111 -21.79 -10.98 -0.23
C VAL A 111 -22.20 -11.76 1.02
N ARG A 112 -21.92 -11.22 2.20
CA ARG A 112 -22.22 -11.90 3.46
C ARG A 112 -23.72 -12.09 3.67
N ILE A 113 -24.53 -11.07 3.37
CA ILE A 113 -25.99 -11.13 3.45
C ILE A 113 -26.53 -12.16 2.46
N ARG A 114 -26.07 -12.17 1.20
CA ARG A 114 -26.53 -13.15 0.20
C ARG A 114 -26.25 -14.59 0.62
N ARG A 115 -25.05 -14.87 1.16
CA ARG A 115 -24.72 -16.20 1.69
C ARG A 115 -25.60 -16.60 2.86
N LEU A 116 -25.87 -15.67 3.79
CA LEU A 116 -26.75 -15.94 4.94
C LEU A 116 -28.18 -16.24 4.51
N LEU A 117 -28.68 -15.51 3.51
CA LEU A 117 -30.04 -15.67 3.00
C LEU A 117 -30.18 -16.78 1.94
N LYS A 118 -29.09 -17.47 1.57
CA LYS A 118 -29.05 -18.50 0.51
C LYS A 118 -29.70 -18.06 -0.80
N LEU A 119 -29.56 -16.78 -1.14
CA LEU A 119 -30.09 -16.24 -2.40
C LEU A 119 -29.29 -16.84 -3.55
N LYS A 120 -29.99 -17.49 -4.50
CA LYS A 120 -29.39 -17.96 -5.75
C LYS A 120 -29.02 -16.77 -6.63
N ASP A 121 -27.98 -16.95 -7.43
CA ASP A 121 -27.51 -16.00 -8.43
C ASP A 121 -28.43 -15.93 -9.67
#